data_AF-A0A1Y0N1G0-F1
#
_entry.id   AF-A0A1Y0N1G0-F1
#
_cell.length_a   1.000
_cell.length_b   1.000
_cell.length_c   1.000
_cell.angle_alpha   90.00
_cell.angle_beta   90.00
_cell.angle_gamma   90.00
#
_symmetry.space_group_name_H-M   'P 1'
#
loop_
_entity.id
_entity.type
_entity.pdbx_description
1 polymer ?
#
loop_
_entity_poly.entity_id
_entity_poly.type
_entity_poly.pdbx_seq_one_letter_code
_entity_poly.pdbx_strand_id
1 'polypeptide(L)'
;MNSKERFKQTINHNEPDSLVVDFGGTAVTGIHVLAIENLRNYYGLDNKPVRVIEPYQMLGEIDDDLAKIMGIDICGAYGRDNMFGFNNQPPLKEFNQ
;
A
#
# COMPACT_ATOMS: atom_id res chain seq x y z
N MET A 1 9.91 -17.72 -7.86
CA MET A 1 10.72 -16.48 -7.85
C MET A 1 10.32 -15.65 -6.65
N ASN A 2 11.20 -14.82 -6.08
CA ASN A 2 10.76 -13.82 -5.09
C ASN A 2 10.31 -12.51 -5.76
N SER A 3 9.59 -11.64 -5.04
CA SER A 3 9.06 -10.37 -5.56
C SER A 3 10.13 -9.49 -6.23
N LYS A 4 11.35 -9.47 -5.67
CA LYS A 4 12.47 -8.67 -6.22
C LYS A 4 12.98 -9.22 -7.54
N GLU A 5 13.13 -10.53 -7.66
CA GLU A 5 13.51 -11.20 -8.90
C GLU A 5 12.44 -11.01 -9.97
N ARG A 6 11.16 -11.16 -9.60
CA ARG A 6 10.01 -10.95 -10.49
C ARG A 6 9.98 -9.53 -11.04
N PHE A 7 10.06 -8.53 -10.16
CA PHE A 7 10.15 -7.13 -10.54
C PHE A 7 11.31 -6.86 -11.50
N LYS A 8 12.50 -7.40 -11.21
CA LYS A 8 13.67 -7.24 -12.08
C LYS A 8 13.43 -7.84 -13.47
N GLN A 9 12.79 -8.99 -13.60
CA GLN A 9 12.47 -9.54 -14.92
C GLN A 9 11.48 -8.67 -15.68
N THR A 10 10.39 -8.26 -15.01
CA THR A 10 9.34 -7.41 -15.60
C THR A 10 9.89 -6.09 -16.14
N ILE A 11 10.69 -5.34 -15.36
CA ILE A 11 11.24 -4.05 -15.83
C ILE A 11 12.29 -4.21 -16.93
N ASN A 12 12.86 -5.41 -17.08
CA ASN A 12 13.78 -5.76 -18.17
C ASN A 12 13.07 -6.44 -19.34
N HIS A 13 11.73 -6.38 -19.41
CA HIS A 13 10.90 -6.98 -20.47
C HIS A 13 11.12 -8.49 -20.66
N ASN A 14 11.45 -9.21 -19.58
CA ASN A 14 11.47 -10.67 -19.56
C ASN A 14 10.21 -11.20 -18.89
N GLU A 15 9.68 -12.31 -19.39
CA GLU A 15 8.48 -12.96 -18.85
C GLU A 15 8.74 -13.48 -17.42
N PRO A 16 8.06 -12.95 -16.38
CA PRO A 16 8.19 -13.40 -15.01
C PRO A 16 7.37 -14.68 -14.72
N ASP A 17 7.52 -15.23 -13.51
CA ASP A 17 6.69 -16.36 -13.05
C ASP A 17 5.24 -15.97 -12.69
N SER A 18 4.95 -14.67 -12.54
CA SER A 18 3.64 -14.08 -12.29
C SER A 18 3.65 -12.59 -12.60
N LEU A 19 2.48 -11.97 -12.74
CA LEU A 19 2.35 -10.52 -12.81
C LEU A 19 2.88 -9.87 -11.53
N VAL A 20 3.61 -8.77 -11.68
CA VAL A 20 4.04 -7.89 -10.57
C VAL A 20 2.91 -6.96 -10.18
N VAL A 21 2.61 -6.87 -8.88
CA VAL A 21 1.53 -6.03 -8.35
C VAL A 21 2.08 -4.90 -7.47
N ASP A 22 1.67 -3.66 -7.77
CA ASP A 22 1.97 -2.45 -6.99
C ASP A 22 0.68 -1.74 -6.54
N PHE A 23 0.51 -1.58 -5.22
CA PHE A 23 -0.50 -0.73 -4.60
C PHE A 23 0.07 0.13 -3.46
N GLY A 24 1.33 0.56 -3.56
CA GLY A 24 1.94 1.40 -2.51
C GLY A 24 3.40 1.74 -2.73
N GLY A 25 3.93 1.52 -3.93
CA GLY A 25 5.31 1.82 -4.30
C GLY A 25 5.59 3.30 -4.52
N THR A 26 4.54 4.10 -4.76
CA THR A 26 4.65 5.53 -5.02
C THR A 26 3.59 6.31 -4.25
N ALA A 27 3.67 7.63 -4.32
CA ALA A 27 2.68 8.50 -3.70
C ALA A 27 1.35 8.57 -4.49
N VAL A 28 1.25 7.93 -5.66
CA VAL A 28 0.04 7.91 -6.49
C VAL A 28 -0.52 6.50 -6.72
N THR A 29 0.19 5.47 -6.26
CA THR A 29 -0.26 4.07 -6.28
C THR A 29 -0.79 3.69 -4.90
N GLY A 30 -1.94 3.03 -4.87
CA GLY A 30 -2.63 2.74 -3.62
C GLY A 30 -4.05 2.23 -3.81
N ILE A 31 -4.72 2.01 -2.69
CA ILE A 31 -6.14 1.67 -2.62
C ILE A 31 -6.82 2.67 -1.70
N HIS A 32 -8.01 3.12 -2.07
CA HIS A 32 -8.81 4.03 -1.24
C HIS A 32 -9.10 3.41 0.14
N VAL A 33 -9.05 4.20 1.22
CA VAL A 33 -9.19 3.73 2.61
C VAL A 33 -10.42 2.84 2.85
N LEU A 34 -11.59 3.20 2.29
CA LEU A 34 -12.81 2.41 2.42
C LEU A 34 -12.73 1.05 1.71
N ALA A 35 -12.01 0.98 0.59
CA ALA A 35 -11.81 -0.29 -0.10
C ALA A 35 -10.85 -1.18 0.70
N ILE A 36 -9.82 -0.61 1.34
CA ILE A 36 -8.94 -1.34 2.25
C ILE A 36 -9.74 -1.89 3.45
N GLU A 37 -10.58 -1.07 4.09
CA GLU A 37 -11.44 -1.52 5.19
C GLU A 37 -12.31 -2.72 4.78
N ASN A 38 -12.95 -2.63 3.61
CA ASN A 38 -13.76 -3.73 3.07
C ASN A 38 -12.94 -4.98 2.74
N LEU A 39 -11.73 -4.82 2.18
CA LEU A 39 -10.82 -5.94 1.91
C LEU A 39 -10.37 -6.62 3.20
N ARG A 40 -10.03 -5.85 4.24
CA ARG A 40 -9.67 -6.41 5.55
C ARG A 40 -10.84 -7.21 6.15
N ASN A 41 -12.06 -6.66 6.10
CA ASN A 41 -13.26 -7.35 6.54
C ASN A 41 -13.51 -8.64 5.74
N TYR A 42 -13.35 -8.59 4.41
CA TYR A 42 -13.53 -9.75 3.54
C TYR A 42 -12.54 -10.88 3.83
N TYR A 43 -11.27 -10.55 4.09
CA TYR A 43 -10.24 -11.53 4.43
C TYR A 43 -10.22 -11.93 5.92
N GLY A 44 -11.11 -11.38 6.74
CA GLY A 44 -11.19 -11.68 8.18
C GLY A 44 -9.99 -11.17 8.97
N LEU A 45 -9.36 -10.09 8.53
CA LEU A 45 -8.26 -9.43 9.25
C LEU A 45 -8.81 -8.56 10.39
N ASP A 46 -7.94 -8.18 11.33
CA ASP A 46 -8.32 -7.32 12.45
C ASP A 46 -8.96 -6.01 11.97
N ASN A 47 -10.12 -5.70 12.56
CA ASN A 47 -10.84 -4.46 12.33
C ASN A 47 -10.16 -3.33 13.10
N LYS A 48 -9.51 -2.43 12.37
CA LYS A 48 -8.82 -1.25 12.88
C LYS A 48 -8.96 -0.10 11.88
N PRO A 49 -8.91 1.17 12.34
CA PRO A 49 -8.90 2.32 11.45
C PRO A 49 -7.76 2.21 10.41
N VAL A 50 -8.09 2.43 9.15
CA VAL A 50 -7.09 2.47 8.07
C VAL A 50 -6.37 3.82 8.10
N ARG A 51 -5.04 3.80 8.22
CA ARG A 51 -4.23 5.02 8.17
C ARG A 51 -4.29 5.62 6.77
N VAL A 52 -4.69 6.88 6.66
CA VAL A 52 -4.55 7.65 5.41
C VAL A 52 -3.08 7.98 5.19
N ILE A 53 -2.51 7.53 4.07
CA ILE A 53 -1.11 7.82 3.68
C ILE A 53 -1.03 8.96 2.67
N GLU A 54 -2.10 9.16 1.90
CA GLU A 54 -2.18 10.20 0.88
C GLU A 54 -3.60 10.79 0.94
N PRO A 55 -3.79 11.98 1.53
CA PRO A 55 -5.11 12.54 1.79
C PRO A 55 -5.84 13.10 0.55
N TYR A 56 -5.15 13.39 -0.56
CA TYR A 56 -5.82 13.97 -1.73
C TYR A 56 -6.69 12.94 -2.47
N GLN A 57 -6.19 11.72 -2.62
CA GLN A 57 -6.89 10.57 -3.21
C GLN A 57 -7.52 9.69 -2.12
N MET A 58 -7.27 9.98 -0.83
CA MET A 58 -7.67 9.16 0.31
C MET A 58 -7.13 7.72 0.21
N LEU A 59 -5.85 7.59 -0.17
CA LEU A 59 -5.17 6.28 -0.17
C LEU A 59 -4.86 5.87 1.25
N GLY A 60 -5.17 4.61 1.55
CA GLY A 60 -4.84 4.01 2.84
C GLY A 60 -3.54 3.24 2.81
N GLU A 61 -2.96 3.07 4.00
CA GLU A 61 -1.87 2.13 4.24
C GLU A 61 -2.36 0.70 3.98
N ILE A 62 -1.61 -0.01 3.13
CA ILE A 62 -1.72 -1.46 3.01
C ILE A 62 -0.63 -2.04 3.90
N ASP A 63 -1.05 -2.63 5.02
CA ASP A 63 -0.18 -3.26 5.99
C ASP A 63 0.23 -4.68 5.57
N ASP A 64 1.21 -5.23 6.29
CA ASP A 64 1.91 -6.46 5.90
C ASP A 64 0.98 -7.68 5.76
N ASP A 65 -0.07 -7.79 6.57
CA ASP A 65 -1.04 -8.88 6.52
C ASP A 65 -1.88 -8.82 5.24
N LEU A 66 -2.42 -7.64 4.91
CA LEU A 66 -3.20 -7.43 3.69
C LEU A 66 -2.31 -7.52 2.44
N ALA A 67 -1.12 -6.92 2.46
CA ALA A 67 -0.16 -6.98 1.36
C ALA A 67 0.22 -8.42 1.01
N LYS A 68 0.45 -9.25 2.03
CA LYS A 68 0.77 -10.67 1.86
C LYS A 68 -0.38 -11.46 1.24
N ILE A 69 -1.61 -11.24 1.70
CA ILE A 69 -2.80 -11.93 1.16
C ILE A 69 -3.08 -11.52 -0.29
N MET A 70 -2.88 -10.24 -0.62
CA MET A 70 -3.08 -9.70 -1.96
C MET A 70 -1.92 -10.01 -2.93
N GLY A 71 -0.80 -10.54 -2.44
CA GLY A 71 0.36 -10.84 -3.26
C GLY A 71 1.07 -9.60 -3.82
N ILE A 72 1.12 -8.52 -3.04
CA ILE A 72 1.78 -7.27 -3.44
C ILE A 72 3.30 -7.48 -3.44
N ASP A 73 3.94 -7.04 -4.52
CA ASP A 73 5.38 -7.24 -4.76
C ASP A 73 6.24 -6.03 -4.42
N ILE A 74 5.62 -4.85 -4.32
CA ILE A 74 6.31 -3.56 -4.18
C ILE A 74 6.05 -2.97 -2.79
N CYS A 75 7.11 -2.47 -2.16
CA CYS A 75 7.05 -1.73 -0.91
C CYS A 75 7.54 -0.30 -1.16
N GLY A 76 6.75 0.69 -0.73
CA GLY A 76 7.06 2.10 -0.89
C GLY A 76 8.17 2.60 0.01
N ALA A 77 9.11 3.35 -0.55
CA ALA A 77 10.14 4.06 0.20
C ALA A 77 9.67 5.49 0.51
N TYR A 78 8.89 5.64 1.58
CA TYR A 78 8.35 6.94 1.99
C TYR A 78 9.36 7.78 2.76
N GLY A 79 9.38 9.09 2.48
CA GLY A 79 10.15 10.07 3.24
C GLY A 79 9.54 10.38 4.60
N ARG A 80 10.25 11.20 5.40
CA ARG A 80 9.78 11.69 6.70
C ARG A 80 8.42 12.40 6.58
N ASP A 81 8.29 13.25 5.57
CA ASP A 81 7.08 14.03 5.30
C ASP A 81 6.40 13.53 4.02
N ASN A 82 5.08 13.67 3.94
CA ASN A 82 4.31 13.37 2.73
C ASN A 82 4.38 14.52 1.71
N MET A 83 3.74 14.33 0.55
CA MET A 83 3.76 15.32 -0.55
C MET A 83 3.14 16.69 -0.17
N PHE A 84 2.44 16.81 0.96
CA PHE A 84 1.88 18.07 1.47
C PHE A 84 2.69 18.67 2.63
N GLY A 85 3.84 18.08 2.98
CA GLY A 85 4.71 18.55 4.05
C GLY A 85 4.27 18.16 5.46
N PHE A 86 3.38 17.17 5.61
CA PHE A 86 3.02 16.63 6.93
C PHE A 86 3.90 15.43 7.27
N ASN A 87 4.30 15.31 8.55
CA ASN A 87 5.04 14.16 9.04
C ASN A 87 4.23 12.86 8.90
N ASN A 88 4.84 11.82 8.32
CA ASN A 88 4.23 10.51 8.11
C ASN A 88 4.29 9.59 9.34
N GLN A 89 4.91 10.02 10.43
CA GLN A 89 5.11 9.26 11.64
C GLN A 89 4.11 9.66 12.74
N PRO A 90 3.83 8.77 13.72
CA PRO A 90 2.99 9.08 14.87
C PRO A 90 3.46 10.31 15.67
N PRO A 91 2.54 10.98 16.41
CA PRO A 91 1.15 10.59 16.64
C PRO A 91 0.24 10.87 15.44
N LEU A 92 -0.67 9.92 15.16
CA LEU A 92 -1.71 10.07 14.14
C LEU A 92 -2.99 10.62 14.77
N LYS A 93 -3.82 11.27 13.96
CA LYS A 93 -5.13 11.80 14.38
C LYS A 93 -6.24 11.09 13.60
N GLU A 94 -7.35 10.80 14.28
CA GLU A 94 -8.55 10.31 13.62
C GLU A 94 -9.08 11.34 12.62
N PHE A 95 -9.49 10.85 11.46
CA PHE A 95 -10.12 11.66 10.43
C PHE A 95 -11.60 11.82 10.77
N ASN A 96 -11.95 12.99 11.31
CA ASN A 96 -13.34 13.37 11.60
C ASN A 96 -13.84 14.23 10.44
N GLN A 97 -14.88 13.77 9.74
CA GLN A 97 -15.61 14.56 8.74
C GLN A 97 -16.53 15.59 9.41
#